data_AF-A0A945LBG4-F1
#
_entry.id   AF-A0A945LBG4-F1
#
_cell.length_a   1.000
_cell.length_b   1.000
_cell.length_c   1.000
_cell.angle_alpha   90.00
_cell.angle_beta   90.00
_cell.angle_gamma   90.00
#
_symmetry.space_group_name_H-M   'P 1'
#
loop_
_entity.id
_entity.type
_entity.pdbx_description
1 polymer ?
#
loop_
_entity_poly.entity_id
_entity_poly.type
_entity_poly.pdbx_seq_one_letter_code
_entity_poly.pdbx_strand_id
1 'polypeptide(L)'
;MAGLLGILGKLFGNKYDKDVKEITPLVDKINEEFSKLSSLSNNELREKTTEFKKQISDFISEEKSKIETLKEKSNLTETKTEEKEELYKEIDALEKTVIDKIEKILNTVLPQAFAVVKETAKRFTENDSIDVTASKNDTELAATKDFVSINGDTATYQTTWDAAGTEIKWDMIHY
;
A
#
# COMPACT_ATOMS: atom_id res chain seq x y z
N MET A 1 16.74 -12.49 -47.72
CA MET A 1 17.18 -12.69 -46.31
C MET A 1 16.49 -11.78 -45.28
N ALA A 2 15.74 -10.74 -45.67
CA ALA A 2 15.01 -9.88 -44.71
C ALA A 2 13.63 -10.42 -44.28
N GLY A 3 13.19 -11.57 -44.81
CA GLY A 3 11.87 -12.14 -44.50
C GLY A 3 11.83 -13.02 -43.26
N LEU A 4 12.95 -13.65 -42.85
CA LEU A 4 12.95 -14.67 -41.78
C LEU A 4 13.12 -14.08 -40.36
N LEU A 5 13.70 -12.89 -40.23
CA LEU A 5 13.96 -12.24 -38.93
C LEU A 5 12.70 -11.56 -38.35
N GLY A 6 11.78 -11.09 -39.21
CA GLY A 6 10.51 -10.48 -38.78
C GLY A 6 9.45 -11.49 -38.33
N ILE A 7 9.55 -12.75 -38.77
CA ILE A 7 8.66 -13.85 -38.36
C ILE A 7 9.09 -14.46 -37.02
N LEU A 8 10.40 -14.48 -36.72
CA LEU A 8 10.91 -14.93 -35.43
C LEU A 8 10.58 -13.95 -34.29
N GLY A 9 10.63 -12.63 -34.54
CA GLY A 9 10.19 -11.61 -33.56
C GLY A 9 8.68 -11.64 -33.26
N LYS A 10 7.85 -12.02 -34.25
CA LYS A 10 6.40 -12.23 -34.04
C LYS A 10 6.06 -13.55 -33.32
N LEU A 11 6.93 -14.56 -33.39
CA LEU A 11 6.74 -15.84 -32.71
C LEU A 11 7.21 -15.82 -31.24
N PHE A 12 8.10 -14.90 -30.87
CA PHE A 12 8.61 -14.76 -29.49
C PHE A 12 8.00 -13.60 -28.69
N GLY A 13 7.17 -12.74 -29.30
CA GLY A 13 6.61 -11.55 -28.68
C GLY A 13 7.68 -10.49 -28.41
N ASN A 14 7.34 -9.20 -28.54
CA ASN A 14 8.27 -8.17 -28.08
C ASN A 14 8.21 -8.07 -26.54
N LYS A 15 9.25 -7.51 -25.91
CA LYS A 15 9.32 -7.37 -24.44
C LYS A 15 8.09 -6.66 -23.87
N TYR A 16 7.60 -5.64 -24.56
CA TYR A 16 6.42 -4.87 -24.15
C TYR A 16 5.16 -5.76 -24.08
N ASP A 17 4.88 -6.55 -25.11
CA ASP A 17 3.71 -7.44 -25.15
C ASP A 17 3.77 -8.48 -24.03
N LYS A 18 4.99 -8.95 -23.70
CA LYS A 18 5.22 -9.88 -22.60
C LYS A 18 4.96 -9.20 -21.25
N ASP A 19 5.53 -8.02 -21.01
CA ASP A 19 5.36 -7.28 -19.76
C ASP A 19 3.87 -6.92 -19.55
N VAL A 20 3.17 -6.48 -20.61
CA VAL A 20 1.72 -6.23 -20.58
C VAL A 20 0.97 -7.50 -20.18
N LYS A 21 1.24 -8.62 -20.84
CA LYS A 21 0.58 -9.90 -20.55
C LYS A 21 0.81 -10.39 -19.12
N GLU A 22 1.97 -10.09 -18.53
CA GLU A 22 2.28 -10.43 -17.14
C GLU A 22 1.52 -9.57 -16.13
N ILE A 23 1.32 -8.27 -16.41
CA ILE A 23 0.62 -7.36 -15.49
C ILE A 23 -0.90 -7.34 -15.68
N THR A 24 -1.42 -7.66 -16.88
CA THR A 24 -2.86 -7.60 -17.18
C THR A 24 -3.73 -8.33 -16.15
N PRO A 25 -3.42 -9.57 -15.72
CA PRO A 25 -4.24 -10.25 -14.72
C PRO A 25 -4.30 -9.53 -13.38
N LEU A 26 -3.25 -8.77 -13.02
CA LEU A 26 -3.24 -7.97 -11.81
C LEU A 26 -4.08 -6.70 -11.98
N VAL A 27 -3.99 -6.04 -13.13
CA VAL A 27 -4.84 -4.89 -13.49
C VAL A 27 -6.32 -5.28 -13.47
N ASP A 28 -6.67 -6.46 -13.99
CA ASP A 28 -8.04 -6.97 -13.96
C ASP A 28 -8.54 -7.15 -12.52
N LYS A 29 -7.71 -7.71 -11.62
CA LYS A 29 -8.04 -7.82 -10.18
C LYS A 29 -8.21 -6.46 -9.51
N ILE A 30 -7.35 -5.49 -9.83
CA ILE A 30 -7.48 -4.11 -9.33
C ILE A 30 -8.82 -3.51 -9.77
N ASN A 31 -9.19 -3.68 -11.05
CA ASN A 31 -10.44 -3.16 -11.58
C ASN A 31 -11.68 -3.85 -10.96
N GLU A 32 -11.58 -5.15 -10.68
CA GLU A 32 -12.62 -5.87 -9.95
C GLU A 32 -12.80 -5.31 -8.53
N GLU A 33 -11.71 -5.14 -7.78
CA GLU A 33 -11.77 -4.54 -6.43
C GLU A 33 -12.27 -3.10 -6.48
N PHE A 34 -11.83 -2.31 -7.45
CA PHE A 34 -12.26 -0.92 -7.66
C PHE A 34 -13.77 -0.80 -7.86
N SER A 35 -14.38 -1.72 -8.62
CA SER A 35 -15.83 -1.72 -8.84
C SER A 35 -16.66 -1.83 -7.54
N LYS A 36 -16.06 -2.38 -6.48
CA LYS A 36 -16.70 -2.60 -5.17
C LYS A 36 -16.69 -1.34 -4.29
N LEU A 37 -15.86 -0.33 -4.61
CA LEU A 37 -15.58 0.81 -3.71
C LEU A 37 -16.50 2.03 -3.90
N SER A 38 -17.20 2.12 -5.03
CA SER A 38 -18.04 3.29 -5.37
C SER A 38 -19.15 3.60 -4.36
N SER A 39 -19.57 2.61 -3.57
CA SER A 39 -20.61 2.74 -2.53
C SER A 39 -20.09 3.26 -1.19
N LEU A 40 -18.76 3.29 -0.98
CA LEU A 40 -18.17 3.71 0.29
C LEU A 40 -18.21 5.23 0.46
N SER A 41 -18.48 5.71 1.67
CA SER A 41 -18.20 7.08 2.06
C SER A 41 -16.70 7.37 2.05
N ASN A 42 -16.30 8.65 2.11
CA ASN A 42 -14.88 9.02 2.17
C ASN A 42 -14.19 8.46 3.42
N ASN A 43 -14.91 8.38 4.53
CA ASN A 43 -14.42 7.80 5.77
C ASN A 43 -14.26 6.28 5.67
N GLU A 44 -15.22 5.57 5.09
CA GLU A 44 -15.11 4.12 4.87
C GLU A 44 -13.97 3.78 3.89
N LEU A 45 -13.77 4.59 2.84
CA LEU A 45 -12.64 4.43 1.94
C LEU A 45 -11.30 4.66 2.66
N ARG A 46 -11.22 5.68 3.51
CA ARG A 46 -10.04 5.97 4.35
C ARG A 46 -9.74 4.82 5.33
N GLU A 47 -10.78 4.24 5.93
CA GLU A 47 -10.65 3.14 6.89
C GLU A 47 -10.04 1.88 6.26
N LYS A 48 -10.15 1.69 4.94
CA LYS A 48 -9.45 0.59 4.22
C LYS A 48 -7.94 0.58 4.48
N THR A 49 -7.31 1.74 4.63
CA THR A 49 -5.88 1.80 4.96
C THR A 49 -5.58 1.23 6.34
N THR A 50 -6.45 1.49 7.32
CA THR A 50 -6.36 0.92 8.67
C THR A 50 -6.59 -0.58 8.64
N GLU A 51 -7.61 -1.04 7.90
CA GLU A 51 -7.89 -2.46 7.70
C GLU A 51 -6.68 -3.20 7.12
N PHE A 52 -6.02 -2.66 6.08
CA PHE A 52 -4.83 -3.28 5.48
C PHE A 52 -3.66 -3.35 6.47
N LYS A 53 -3.39 -2.28 7.20
CA LYS A 53 -2.34 -2.27 8.24
C LYS A 53 -2.62 -3.33 9.31
N LYS A 54 -3.88 -3.47 9.72
CA LYS A 54 -4.29 -4.48 10.69
C LYS A 54 -4.08 -5.89 10.13
N GLN A 55 -4.53 -6.17 8.91
CA GLN A 55 -4.33 -7.47 8.25
C GLN A 55 -2.84 -7.85 8.19
N ILE A 56 -1.98 -6.91 7.80
CA ILE A 56 -0.52 -7.13 7.76
C ILE A 56 0.03 -7.43 9.16
N SER A 57 -0.36 -6.62 10.16
CA SER A 57 0.10 -6.79 11.54
C SER A 57 -0.34 -8.12 12.14
N ASP A 58 -1.62 -8.47 11.96
CA ASP A 58 -2.19 -9.73 12.43
C ASP A 58 -1.47 -10.92 11.79
N PHE A 59 -1.20 -10.85 10.47
CA PHE A 59 -0.59 -11.93 9.71
C PHE A 59 0.84 -12.29 10.17
N ILE A 60 1.57 -11.34 10.76
CA ILE A 60 2.95 -11.54 11.25
C ILE A 60 3.05 -11.56 12.78
N SER A 61 1.92 -11.46 13.48
CA SER A 61 1.89 -11.26 14.94
C SER A 61 2.50 -12.43 15.72
N GLU A 62 2.27 -13.66 15.27
CA GLU A 62 2.79 -14.86 15.92
C GLU A 62 4.33 -14.89 15.94
N GLU A 63 4.96 -14.70 14.78
CA GLU A 63 6.43 -14.69 14.68
C GLU A 63 7.02 -13.50 15.42
N LYS A 64 6.39 -12.32 15.35
CA LYS A 64 6.85 -11.15 16.12
C LYS A 64 6.82 -11.39 17.63
N SER A 65 5.74 -11.98 18.14
CA SER A 65 5.63 -12.31 19.56
C SER A 65 6.67 -13.35 20.00
N LYS A 66 6.94 -14.35 19.15
CA LYS A 66 8.03 -15.32 19.37
C LYS A 66 9.40 -14.65 19.40
N ILE A 67 9.69 -13.76 18.44
CA ILE A 67 10.94 -13.00 18.38
C ILE A 67 11.12 -12.16 19.66
N GLU A 68 10.08 -11.47 20.11
CA GLU A 68 10.13 -10.68 21.35
C GLU A 68 10.43 -11.56 22.57
N THR A 69 9.73 -12.69 22.69
CA THR A 69 9.96 -13.67 23.77
C THR A 69 11.41 -14.21 23.76
N LEU A 70 11.94 -14.55 22.58
CA LEU A 70 13.31 -15.05 22.44
C LEU A 70 14.34 -13.95 22.76
N LYS A 71 14.08 -12.69 22.38
CA LYS A 71 14.92 -11.53 22.72
C LYS A 71 14.92 -11.26 24.21
N GLU A 72 13.78 -11.37 24.89
CA GLU A 72 13.70 -11.27 26.35
C GLU A 72 14.52 -12.37 27.01
N LYS A 73 14.35 -13.62 26.56
CA LYS A 73 15.11 -14.78 27.07
C LYS A 73 16.61 -14.61 26.88
N SER A 74 17.07 -14.14 25.72
CA SER A 74 18.51 -13.97 25.45
C SER A 74 19.17 -12.87 26.30
N ASN A 75 18.36 -11.93 26.82
CA ASN A 75 18.82 -10.84 27.68
C ASN A 75 18.86 -11.19 29.18
N LEU A 76 18.36 -12.37 29.57
CA LEU A 76 18.46 -12.83 30.96
C LEU A 76 19.93 -13.08 31.36
N THR A 77 20.27 -12.79 32.61
CA THR A 77 21.62 -12.94 33.16
C THR A 77 22.05 -14.41 33.28
N GLU A 78 21.09 -15.30 33.47
CA GLU A 78 21.31 -16.75 33.61
C GLU A 78 21.52 -17.49 32.28
N THR A 79 21.16 -16.86 31.15
CA THR A 79 21.31 -17.46 29.82
C THR A 79 22.77 -17.47 29.41
N LYS A 80 23.30 -18.67 29.20
CA LYS A 80 24.72 -18.88 28.82
C LYS A 80 24.98 -18.43 27.39
N THR A 81 26.24 -18.15 27.07
CA THR A 81 26.65 -17.70 25.73
C THR A 81 26.21 -18.67 24.63
N GLU A 82 26.34 -19.98 24.87
CA GLU A 82 25.93 -21.01 23.90
C GLU A 82 24.42 -20.99 23.65
N GLU A 83 23.62 -20.84 24.71
CA GLU A 83 22.15 -20.72 24.61
C GLU A 83 21.75 -19.42 23.89
N LYS A 84 22.47 -18.31 24.11
CA LYS A 84 22.23 -17.05 23.38
C LYS A 84 22.46 -17.24 21.88
N GLU A 85 23.51 -17.95 21.49
CA GLU A 85 23.79 -18.21 20.08
C GLU A 85 22.65 -18.99 19.41
N GLU A 86 22.10 -20.00 20.07
CA GLU A 86 20.94 -20.75 19.58
C GLU A 86 19.68 -19.88 19.48
N LEU A 87 19.40 -19.06 20.50
CA LEU A 87 18.27 -18.12 20.50
C LEU A 87 18.37 -17.12 19.35
N TYR A 88 19.56 -16.56 19.09
CA TYR A 88 19.76 -15.63 17.97
C TYR A 88 19.61 -16.31 16.61
N LYS A 89 20.06 -17.57 16.45
CA LYS A 89 19.79 -18.34 15.22
C LYS A 89 18.29 -18.53 14.97
N GLU A 90 17.51 -18.79 16.02
CA GLU A 90 16.06 -18.89 15.91
C GLU A 90 15.40 -17.56 15.59
N ILE A 91 15.85 -16.47 16.23
CA ILE A 91 15.41 -15.10 15.92
C ILE A 91 15.66 -14.77 14.45
N ASP A 92 16.86 -15.02 13.93
CA ASP A 92 17.21 -14.73 12.53
C ASP A 92 16.31 -15.50 11.55
N ALA A 93 16.02 -16.77 11.86
CA ALA A 93 15.12 -17.60 11.07
C ALA A 93 13.67 -17.08 11.09
N LEU A 94 13.19 -16.63 12.24
CA LEU A 94 11.86 -16.02 12.39
C LEU A 94 11.79 -14.66 11.69
N GLU A 95 12.83 -13.83 11.78
CA GLU A 95 12.88 -12.53 11.09
C GLU A 95 12.82 -12.70 9.57
N LYS A 96 13.52 -13.72 9.03
CA LYS A 96 13.36 -14.10 7.61
C LYS A 96 11.94 -14.53 7.28
N THR A 97 11.33 -15.35 8.14
CA THR A 97 9.94 -15.80 7.98
C THR A 97 8.96 -14.62 7.98
N VAL A 98 9.19 -13.62 8.84
CA VAL A 98 8.39 -12.38 8.87
C VAL A 98 8.48 -11.65 7.53
N ILE A 99 9.67 -11.53 6.92
CA ILE A 99 9.84 -10.89 5.61
C ILE A 99 9.02 -11.62 4.54
N ASP A 100 9.13 -12.96 4.47
CA ASP A 100 8.38 -13.77 3.50
C ASP A 100 6.86 -13.64 3.70
N LYS A 101 6.41 -13.58 4.97
CA LYS A 101 5.00 -13.36 5.30
C LYS A 101 4.53 -11.95 4.92
N ILE A 102 5.35 -10.92 5.14
CA ILE A 102 5.06 -9.54 4.71
C ILE A 102 4.89 -9.50 3.19
N GLU A 103 5.81 -10.07 2.42
CA GLU A 103 5.70 -10.11 0.96
C GLU A 103 4.40 -10.80 0.51
N LYS A 104 4.07 -11.94 1.13
CA LYS A 104 2.85 -12.68 0.82
C LYS A 104 1.59 -11.87 1.10
N ILE A 105 1.48 -11.24 2.28
CA ILE A 105 0.28 -10.46 2.62
C ILE A 105 0.20 -9.17 1.79
N LEU A 106 1.33 -8.52 1.51
CA LEU A 106 1.37 -7.35 0.63
C LEU A 106 0.86 -7.70 -0.76
N ASN A 107 1.32 -8.80 -1.35
CA ASN A 107 0.81 -9.27 -2.65
C ASN A 107 -0.69 -9.63 -2.61
N THR A 108 -1.18 -10.09 -1.46
CA THR A 108 -2.60 -10.41 -1.27
C THR A 108 -3.47 -9.14 -1.24
N VAL A 109 -3.04 -8.11 -0.50
CA VAL A 109 -3.79 -6.84 -0.39
C VAL A 109 -3.52 -5.87 -1.54
N LEU A 110 -2.49 -6.10 -2.35
CA LEU A 110 -2.08 -5.24 -3.45
C LEU A 110 -3.24 -4.80 -4.36
N PRO A 111 -4.08 -5.70 -4.91
CA PRO A 111 -5.17 -5.27 -5.79
C PRO A 111 -6.18 -4.35 -5.08
N GLN A 112 -6.47 -4.61 -3.80
CA GLN A 112 -7.39 -3.82 -2.99
C GLN A 112 -6.79 -2.44 -2.66
N ALA A 113 -5.50 -2.40 -2.31
CA ALA A 113 -4.81 -1.16 -2.01
C ALA A 113 -4.73 -0.24 -3.23
N PHE A 114 -4.41 -0.79 -4.41
CA PHE A 114 -4.40 -0.03 -5.67
C PHE A 114 -5.79 0.42 -6.08
N ALA A 115 -6.82 -0.40 -5.85
CA ALA A 115 -8.21 0.00 -6.06
C ALA A 115 -8.60 1.21 -5.18
N VAL A 116 -8.18 1.24 -3.91
CA VAL A 116 -8.41 2.38 -3.00
C VAL A 116 -7.70 3.64 -3.50
N VAL A 117 -6.46 3.52 -4.00
CA VAL A 117 -5.74 4.65 -4.61
C VAL A 117 -6.49 5.16 -5.85
N LYS A 118 -6.95 4.25 -6.72
CA LYS A 118 -7.70 4.60 -7.93
C LYS A 118 -9.04 5.28 -7.61
N GLU A 119 -9.78 4.78 -6.63
CA GLU A 119 -11.03 5.39 -6.16
C GLU A 119 -10.78 6.76 -5.52
N THR A 120 -9.70 6.92 -4.75
CA THR A 120 -9.30 8.22 -4.21
C THR A 120 -9.00 9.21 -5.33
N ALA A 121 -8.24 8.79 -6.35
CA ALA A 121 -7.93 9.61 -7.51
C ALA A 121 -9.20 10.03 -8.28
N LYS A 122 -10.14 9.09 -8.50
CA LYS A 122 -11.43 9.38 -9.12
C LYS A 122 -12.23 10.41 -8.33
N ARG A 123 -12.30 10.27 -7.00
CA ARG A 123 -12.99 11.26 -6.15
C ARG A 123 -12.36 12.64 -6.23
N PHE A 124 -11.03 12.72 -6.24
CA PHE A 124 -10.34 14.00 -6.41
C PHE A 124 -10.59 14.62 -7.79
N THR A 125 -10.67 13.81 -8.84
CA THR A 125 -10.99 14.30 -10.20
C THR A 125 -12.44 14.79 -10.32
N GLU A 126 -13.40 14.07 -9.73
CA GLU A 126 -14.83 14.31 -9.92
C GLU A 126 -15.46 15.31 -8.94
N ASN A 127 -14.71 15.77 -7.93
CA ASN A 127 -15.20 16.68 -6.90
C ASN A 127 -14.27 17.90 -6.74
N ASP A 128 -14.80 19.01 -6.23
CA ASP A 128 -14.00 20.21 -5.94
C ASP A 128 -13.31 20.11 -4.56
N SER A 129 -13.88 19.32 -3.66
CA SER A 129 -13.29 19.04 -2.34
C SER A 129 -13.76 17.69 -1.79
N ILE A 130 -13.01 17.16 -0.83
CA ILE A 130 -13.27 15.88 -0.17
C ILE A 130 -13.30 16.08 1.35
N ASP A 131 -14.46 15.80 1.94
CA ASP A 131 -14.66 15.87 3.39
C ASP A 131 -14.51 14.49 4.03
N VAL A 132 -13.85 14.49 5.19
CA VAL A 132 -13.50 13.31 5.99
C VAL A 132 -13.43 13.71 7.46
N THR A 133 -13.57 12.73 8.36
CA THR A 133 -13.34 12.96 9.78
C THR A 133 -11.87 13.29 10.01
N ALA A 134 -11.64 14.41 10.71
CA ALA A 134 -10.31 14.95 10.95
C ALA A 134 -9.48 13.97 11.79
N SER A 135 -8.31 13.61 11.25
CA SER A 135 -7.28 12.87 11.98
C SER A 135 -6.19 13.81 12.52
N LYS A 136 -5.34 13.29 13.41
CA LYS A 136 -4.15 14.02 13.88
C LYS A 136 -3.25 14.41 12.70
N ASN A 137 -3.06 13.51 11.74
CA ASN A 137 -2.26 13.76 10.55
C ASN A 137 -2.85 14.89 9.69
N ASP A 138 -4.18 14.98 9.61
CA ASP A 138 -4.85 16.03 8.83
C ASP A 138 -4.61 17.40 9.48
N THR A 139 -4.62 17.45 10.83
CA THR A 139 -4.30 18.66 11.59
C THR A 139 -2.84 19.09 11.40
N GLU A 140 -1.90 18.13 11.43
CA GLU A 140 -0.48 18.39 11.18
C GLU A 140 -0.23 18.88 9.75
N LEU A 141 -0.95 18.33 8.76
CA LEU A 141 -0.89 18.79 7.38
C LEU A 141 -1.48 20.19 7.23
N ALA A 142 -2.66 20.46 7.79
CA ALA A 142 -3.31 21.77 7.71
C ALA A 142 -2.50 22.90 8.35
N ALA A 143 -1.59 22.59 9.27
CA ALA A 143 -0.67 23.57 9.84
C ALA A 143 0.41 24.05 8.84
N THR A 144 0.67 23.29 7.77
CA THR A 144 1.79 23.55 6.84
C THR A 144 1.41 23.50 5.36
N LYS A 145 0.21 23.02 5.03
CA LYS A 145 -0.30 22.81 3.67
C LYS A 145 -1.61 23.54 3.50
N ASP A 146 -1.78 24.14 2.34
CA ASP A 146 -2.96 24.92 1.92
C ASP A 146 -4.08 24.05 1.34
N PHE A 147 -3.76 22.86 0.83
CA PHE A 147 -4.73 21.93 0.25
C PHE A 147 -5.62 21.21 1.28
N VAL A 148 -5.42 21.42 2.60
CA VAL A 148 -6.27 20.80 3.63
C VAL A 148 -6.58 21.80 4.73
N SER A 149 -7.84 21.83 5.16
CA SER A 149 -8.34 22.71 6.21
C SER A 149 -9.15 21.92 7.24
N ILE A 150 -9.16 22.38 8.49
CA ILE A 150 -9.89 21.74 9.60
C ILE A 150 -11.02 22.65 10.07
N ASN A 151 -12.23 22.10 10.15
CA ASN A 151 -13.40 22.75 10.74
C ASN A 151 -14.12 21.79 11.69
N GLY A 152 -13.97 22.02 13.00
CA GLY A 152 -14.46 21.10 14.03
C GLY A 152 -13.84 19.71 13.84
N ASP A 153 -14.71 18.70 13.69
CA ASP A 153 -14.31 17.30 13.51
C ASP A 153 -14.12 16.90 12.02
N THR A 154 -14.16 17.87 11.10
CA THR A 154 -14.06 17.63 9.65
C THR A 154 -12.74 18.19 9.12
N ALA A 155 -12.04 17.38 8.33
CA ALA A 155 -10.97 17.82 7.46
C ALA A 155 -11.49 17.88 6.02
N THR A 156 -11.28 19.02 5.36
CA THR A 156 -11.66 19.24 3.95
C THR A 156 -10.41 19.34 3.11
N TYR A 157 -10.24 18.40 2.19
CA TYR A 157 -9.16 18.39 1.20
C TYR A 157 -9.62 19.07 -0.08
N GLN A 158 -8.84 20.05 -0.55
CA GLN A 158 -9.04 20.69 -1.84
C GLN A 158 -8.46 19.81 -2.94
N THR A 159 -9.14 19.74 -4.08
CA THR A 159 -8.65 19.02 -5.27
C THR A 159 -7.82 19.91 -6.19
N THR A 160 -7.68 21.19 -5.81
CA THR A 160 -6.90 22.21 -6.51
C THR A 160 -5.98 22.94 -5.52
N TRP A 161 -4.75 23.24 -5.93
CA TRP A 161 -3.77 23.97 -5.10
C TRP A 161 -2.81 24.82 -5.96
N ASP A 162 -2.16 25.80 -5.35
CA ASP A 162 -1.11 26.58 -6.01
C ASP A 162 0.22 25.81 -6.02
N ALA A 163 0.80 25.65 -7.20
CA ALA A 163 2.14 25.14 -7.38
C ALA A 163 3.00 26.24 -8.04
N ALA A 164 3.68 27.02 -7.22
CA ALA A 164 4.59 28.08 -7.65
C ALA A 164 3.91 29.15 -8.55
N GLY A 165 2.72 29.61 -8.15
CA GLY A 165 1.94 30.62 -8.86
C GLY A 165 1.08 30.07 -10.01
N THR A 166 1.06 28.75 -10.20
CA THR A 166 0.18 28.07 -11.16
C THR A 166 -0.83 27.22 -10.40
N GLU A 167 -2.11 27.45 -10.68
CA GLU A 167 -3.18 26.62 -10.14
C GLU A 167 -3.13 25.22 -10.80
N ILE A 168 -3.01 24.19 -9.97
CA ILE A 168 -3.01 22.79 -10.38
C ILE A 168 -4.25 22.13 -9.81
N LYS A 169 -5.04 21.51 -10.69
CA LYS A 169 -6.16 20.64 -10.33
C LYS A 169 -5.77 19.18 -10.49
N TRP A 170 -6.17 18.35 -9.55
CA TRP A 170 -6.09 16.91 -9.71
C TRP A 170 -7.07 16.45 -10.81
N ASP A 171 -6.54 15.99 -11.93
CA ASP A 171 -7.34 15.60 -13.10
C ASP A 171 -6.87 14.26 -13.71
N MET A 172 -6.41 13.35 -12.85
CA MET A 172 -5.91 12.04 -13.26
C MET A 172 -6.62 10.90 -12.53
N ILE A 173 -7.16 9.96 -13.30
CA ILE A 173 -7.61 8.66 -12.81
C ILE A 173 -6.64 7.60 -13.33
N HIS A 174 -6.00 6.87 -12.42
CA HIS A 174 -5.06 5.81 -12.77
C HIS A 174 -5.78 4.67 -13.52
N TYR A 175 -5.12 4.10 -14.54
CA TYR A 175 -5.66 3.01 -15.35
C TYR A 175 -5.77 1.69 -14.58
#